data_AF-A0A372QRP8-F1
#
_entry.id   AF-A0A372QRP8-F1
#
_cell.length_a   1.000
_cell.length_b   1.000
_cell.length_c   1.000
_cell.angle_alpha   90.00
_cell.angle_beta   90.00
_cell.angle_gamma   90.00
#
_symmetry.space_group_name_H-M   'P 1'
#
loop_
_entity.id
_entity.type
_entity.pdbx_description
1 polymer ?
#
loop_
_entity_poly.entity_id
_entity_poly.type
_entity_poly.pdbx_seq_one_letter_code
_entity_poly.pdbx_strand_id
1 'polypeptide(L)'
;MILLFNRQRFSVAKGMGAKAEPNFWKTKKVKSLLELFFLNGNINSQDKLNAQEMHDELLKYVKTEEIEEQDVPKVSTIQGWIGRYVAALKYQATEAAFSQ
;
A
#
# COMPACT_ATOMS: atom_id res chain seq x y z
N MET A 1 -16.63 3.66 18.99
CA MET A 1 -16.69 2.84 17.76
C MET A 1 -15.28 2.73 17.19
N ILE A 2 -14.57 1.65 17.52
CA ILE A 2 -13.25 1.34 16.99
C ILE A 2 -13.50 0.22 15.99
N LEU A 3 -13.82 0.58 14.74
CA LEU A 3 -14.08 -0.42 13.71
C LEU A 3 -12.73 -0.94 13.20
N LEU A 4 -12.40 -2.13 13.70
CA LEU A 4 -11.67 -3.18 13.00
C LEU A 4 -10.36 -2.70 12.36
N PHE A 5 -9.35 -2.66 13.22
CA PHE A 5 -7.94 -2.89 12.86
C PHE A 5 -7.81 -4.32 12.31
N ASN A 6 -8.48 -4.62 11.18
CA ASN A 6 -8.30 -5.87 10.48
C ASN A 6 -6.97 -5.74 9.76
N ARG A 7 -5.93 -6.16 10.47
CA ARG A 7 -4.56 -6.37 9.99
C ARG A 7 -4.59 -7.48 8.93
N GLN A 8 -5.18 -7.18 7.78
CA GLN A 8 -4.94 -7.92 6.56
C GLN A 8 -3.49 -7.59 6.21
N ARG A 9 -2.53 -8.33 6.77
CA ARG A 9 -1.21 -8.42 6.16
C ARG A 9 -1.50 -8.88 4.74
N PHE A 10 -1.34 -7.98 3.78
CA PHE A 10 -1.35 -8.31 2.36
C PHE A 10 -0.20 -9.28 2.11
N SER A 11 -0.43 -10.56 2.40
CA SER A 11 0.37 -11.63 1.88
C SER A 11 -0.13 -11.82 0.46
N VAL A 12 0.40 -11.02 -0.46
CA VAL A 12 0.22 -11.15 -1.91
C VAL A 12 0.71 -12.53 -2.42
N ALA A 13 1.23 -13.37 -1.53
CA ALA A 13 1.86 -14.66 -1.80
C ALA A 13 0.91 -15.83 -2.09
N LYS A 14 -0.41 -15.76 -1.84
CA LYS A 14 -1.23 -16.98 -1.98
C LYS A 14 -1.56 -17.37 -3.44
N GLY A 15 -1.40 -16.45 -4.40
CA GLY A 15 -1.61 -16.71 -5.83
C GLY A 15 -0.36 -16.56 -6.71
N MET A 16 0.78 -16.16 -6.14
CA MET A 16 2.05 -16.02 -6.87
C MET A 16 3.01 -17.09 -6.36
N GLY A 17 3.37 -18.04 -7.21
CA GLY A 17 4.36 -19.07 -6.91
C GLY A 17 5.55 -18.47 -6.17
N ALA A 18 5.96 -19.13 -5.07
CA ALA A 18 6.86 -18.67 -4.03
C ALA A 18 8.15 -17.96 -4.52
N LYS A 19 8.02 -16.72 -4.96
CA LYS A 19 9.11 -15.77 -5.15
C LYS A 19 8.86 -14.66 -4.16
N ALA A 20 9.80 -14.50 -3.24
CA ALA A 20 9.79 -13.48 -2.20
C ALA A 20 9.27 -12.14 -2.75
N GLU A 21 8.40 -11.49 -1.97
CA GLU A 21 7.92 -10.14 -2.21
C GLU A 21 9.12 -9.30 -2.66
N PRO A 22 9.14 -8.74 -3.90
CA PRO A 22 10.26 -7.91 -4.31
C PRO A 22 10.41 -6.83 -3.25
N ASN A 23 11.63 -6.57 -2.78
CA ASN A 23 11.98 -5.55 -1.78
C ASN A 23 11.67 -4.14 -2.33
N PHE A 24 10.40 -3.86 -2.63
CA PHE A 24 9.93 -2.67 -3.31
C PHE A 24 10.08 -1.44 -2.42
N TRP A 25 10.01 -1.69 -1.10
CA TRP A 25 10.19 -0.72 -0.05
C TRP A 25 11.52 -1.01 0.64
N LYS A 26 12.37 0.01 0.74
CA LYS A 26 13.63 -0.11 1.49
C LYS A 26 13.38 -0.32 2.99
N THR A 27 12.27 0.22 3.51
CA THR A 27 11.90 0.08 4.92
C THR A 27 10.46 -0.38 5.11
N LYS A 28 10.20 -1.02 6.26
CA LYS A 28 8.85 -1.39 6.69
C LYS A 28 7.96 -0.17 6.94
N LYS A 29 8.54 0.95 7.41
CA LYS A 29 7.79 2.18 7.70
C LYS A 29 7.23 2.80 6.42
N VAL A 30 8.02 2.89 5.34
CA VAL A 30 7.55 3.37 4.03
C VAL A 30 6.40 2.52 3.49
N LYS A 31 6.50 1.20 3.62
CA LYS A 31 5.39 0.28 3.26
C LYS A 31 4.11 0.62 4.02
N SER A 32 4.19 0.72 5.34
CA SER A 32 3.02 0.99 6.19
C SER A 32 2.38 2.34 5.91
N LEU A 33 3.18 3.38 5.60
CA LEU A 33 2.66 4.71 5.24
C LEU A 33 1.90 4.67 3.91
N LEU A 34 2.43 3.99 2.90
CA LEU A 34 1.75 3.85 1.61
C LEU A 34 0.44 3.06 1.72
N GLU A 35 0.43 1.98 2.50
CA GLU A 35 -0.80 1.23 2.82
C GLU A 35 -1.82 2.13 3.53
N LEU A 36 -1.39 2.93 4.51
CA LEU A 36 -2.26 3.88 5.24
C LEU A 36 -2.88 4.92 4.29
N PHE A 37 -2.07 5.57 3.46
CA PHE A 37 -2.54 6.57 2.50
C PHE A 37 -3.57 5.99 1.53
N PHE A 38 -3.32 4.78 1.03
CA PHE A 38 -4.24 4.13 0.10
C PHE A 38 -5.57 3.75 0.76
N LEU A 39 -5.51 3.21 1.98
CA LEU A 39 -6.70 2.76 2.71
C LEU A 39 -7.56 3.94 3.17
N ASN A 40 -6.97 5.07 3.57
CA ASN A 40 -7.71 6.27 3.92
C ASN A 40 -8.57 6.75 2.75
N GLY A 41 -8.02 6.77 1.53
CA GLY A 41 -8.76 7.09 0.32
C GLY A 41 -9.90 6.13 -0.02
N ASN A 42 -9.83 4.88 0.45
CA ASN A 42 -10.90 3.89 0.29
C ASN A 42 -12.02 4.08 1.32
N ILE A 43 -11.71 4.62 2.50
CA ILE A 43 -12.69 4.97 3.54
C ILE A 43 -13.40 6.28 3.18
N ASN A 44 -12.64 7.29 2.75
CA ASN A 44 -13.13 8.61 2.38
C ASN A 44 -12.52 9.03 1.05
N SER A 45 -13.39 9.21 0.03
CA SER A 45 -12.95 9.60 -1.30
C SER A 45 -12.21 10.95 -1.36
N GLN A 46 -12.46 11.84 -0.40
CA GLN A 46 -11.76 13.14 -0.30
C GLN A 46 -10.29 12.97 0.16
N ASP A 47 -9.97 11.88 0.84
CA ASP A 47 -8.62 11.56 1.30
C ASP A 47 -7.88 10.68 0.28
N LYS A 48 -8.45 10.47 -0.91
CA LYS A 48 -7.84 9.62 -1.94
C LYS A 48 -6.66 10.35 -2.58
N LEU A 49 -5.47 9.82 -2.29
CA LEU A 49 -4.24 10.29 -2.88
C LEU A 49 -3.91 9.53 -4.17
N ASN A 50 -3.52 10.27 -5.20
CA ASN A 50 -2.83 9.73 -6.36
C ASN A 50 -1.35 9.47 -6.02
N ALA A 51 -0.62 8.84 -6.94
CA ALA A 51 0.77 8.45 -6.66
C ALA A 51 1.74 9.63 -6.44
N GLN A 52 1.48 10.78 -7.08
CA GLN A 52 2.26 12.00 -6.85
C GLN A 52 1.96 12.54 -5.46
N GLU A 53 0.69 12.62 -5.07
CA GLU A 53 0.29 13.07 -3.73
C GLU A 53 0.83 12.15 -2.63
N MET A 54 0.82 10.83 -2.83
CA MET A 54 1.45 9.90 -1.89
C MET A 54 2.95 10.12 -1.74
N HIS A 55 3.65 10.41 -2.84
CA HIS A 55 5.07 10.75 -2.81
C HIS A 55 5.30 12.03 -2.01
N ASP A 56 4.49 13.06 -2.26
CA ASP A 56 4.60 14.35 -1.59
C ASP A 56 4.26 14.25 -0.09
N GLU A 57 3.32 13.39 0.30
CA GLU A 57 3.09 13.06 1.70
C GLU A 57 4.29 12.38 2.35
N LEU A 58 4.95 11.42 1.67
CA LEU A 58 6.17 10.79 2.21
C LEU A 58 7.28 11.83 2.45
N LEU A 59 7.40 12.85 1.60
CA LEU A 59 8.37 13.94 1.82
C LEU A 59 8.10 14.74 3.10
N LYS A 60 6.86 14.75 3.61
CA LYS A 60 6.58 15.35 4.93
C LYS A 60 7.19 14.52 6.07
N TYR A 61 7.23 13.19 5.93
CA TYR A 61 7.88 12.29 6.88
C TYR A 61 9.42 12.34 6.80
N VAL A 62 9.98 12.70 5.64
CA VAL A 62 11.41 13.04 5.53
C VAL A 62 11.71 14.32 6.31
N LYS A 63 10.87 15.35 6.19
CA LYS A 63 11.04 16.62 6.92
C LYS A 63 10.96 16.45 8.44
N THR A 64 10.22 15.45 8.93
CA THR A 64 10.14 15.11 10.36
C THR A 64 11.17 14.08 10.79
N GLU A 65 12.10 13.69 9.91
CA GLU A 65 13.13 12.67 10.13
C GLU A 65 12.57 11.28 10.53
N GLU A 66 11.29 11.02 10.22
CA GLU A 66 10.64 9.72 10.47
C GLU A 66 11.03 8.65 9.45
N ILE A 67 11.46 9.07 8.26
CA ILE A 67 12.03 8.22 7.20
C ILE A 67 13.19 8.95 6.53
N GLU A 68 14.12 8.19 5.94
CA GLU A 68 15.22 8.78 5.18
C GLU A 68 14.77 9.09 3.74
N GLU A 69 15.28 10.17 3.15
CA GLU A 69 14.97 10.57 1.77
C GLU A 69 15.29 9.45 0.76
N GLN A 70 16.40 8.74 1.00
CA GLN A 70 16.81 7.61 0.16
C GLN A 70 15.83 6.44 0.17
N ASP A 71 14.94 6.37 1.16
CA ASP A 71 13.91 5.34 1.28
C ASP A 71 12.60 5.72 0.59
N VAL A 72 12.46 6.98 0.15
CA VAL A 72 11.29 7.44 -0.59
C VAL A 72 11.29 6.82 -2.00
N PRO A 73 10.26 6.04 -2.36
CA PRO A 73 10.16 5.42 -3.66
C PRO A 73 9.75 6.44 -4.71
N LYS A 74 10.22 6.27 -5.95
CA LYS A 74 9.81 7.11 -7.08
C LYS A 74 8.30 7.01 -7.32
N VAL A 75 7.70 8.08 -7.86
CA VAL A 75 6.28 8.12 -8.21
C VAL A 75 5.86 6.96 -9.12
N SER A 76 6.68 6.60 -10.12
CA SER A 76 6.40 5.46 -11.02
C SER A 76 6.38 4.11 -10.29
N THR A 77 7.22 3.95 -9.27
CA THR A 77 7.22 2.80 -8.37
C THR A 77 5.89 2.74 -7.61
N ILE A 78 5.46 3.85 -7.01
CA ILE A 78 4.17 3.94 -6.30
C ILE A 78 2.99 3.62 -7.23
N GLN A 79 2.95 4.18 -8.44
CA GLN A 79 1.93 3.88 -9.46
C GLN A 79 1.86 2.38 -9.79
N GLY A 80 3.01 1.76 -10.04
CA GLY A 80 3.10 0.33 -10.33
C GLY A 80 2.62 -0.54 -9.16
N TRP A 81 2.91 -0.12 -7.93
CA TRP A 81 2.41 -0.79 -6.73
C TRP A 81 0.89 -0.66 -6.56
N ILE A 82 0.32 0.55 -6.71
CA ILE A 82 -1.14 0.77 -6.61
C ILE A 82 -1.88 -0.16 -7.56
N GLY A 83 -1.44 -0.26 -8.82
CA GLY A 83 -2.06 -1.14 -9.81
C GLY A 83 -2.05 -2.62 -9.39
N ARG A 84 -0.91 -3.11 -8.88
CA ARG A 84 -0.78 -4.49 -8.38
C ARG A 84 -1.62 -4.73 -7.13
N TYR A 85 -1.65 -3.77 -6.22
CA TYR A 85 -2.38 -3.85 -4.96
C TYR A 85 -3.91 -3.91 -5.18
N VAL A 86 -4.43 -3.04 -6.06
CA VAL A 86 -5.84 -3.06 -6.48
C VAL A 86 -6.21 -4.38 -7.16
N ALA A 87 -5.34 -4.92 -8.02
CA ALA A 87 -5.58 -6.20 -8.68
C ALA A 87 -5.64 -7.36 -7.68
N ALA A 88 -4.74 -7.38 -6.69
CA ALA A 88 -4.75 -8.38 -5.63
C ALA A 88 -6.03 -8.32 -4.77
N LEU A 89 -6.50 -7.11 -4.43
CA LEU A 89 -7.76 -6.90 -3.71
C LEU A 89 -8.96 -7.46 -4.48
N LYS A 90 -9.04 -7.19 -5.79
CA LYS A 90 -10.11 -7.70 -6.65
C LYS A 90 -10.10 -9.22 -6.74
N TYR A 91 -8.91 -9.82 -6.91
CA TYR A 91 -8.76 -11.28 -6.98
C TYR A 91 -9.26 -11.96 -5.70
N GLN A 92 -8.92 -11.42 -4.52
CA GLN A 92 -9.40 -11.96 -3.24
C GLN A 92 -10.91 -11.81 -3.07
N ALA A 93 -11.51 -10.69 -3.49
CA ALA A 93 -12.96 -10.50 -3.45
C ALA A 93 -13.68 -11.53 -4.35
N THR A 94 -13.12 -11.86 -5.51
CA THR A 94 -13.64 -12.93 -6.36
C THR A 94 -13.44 -14.32 -5.75
N GLU A 95 -12.26 -14.66 -5.21
CA GLU A 95 -12.05 -15.97 -4.55
C GLU A 95 -12.98 -16.19 -3.35
N ALA A 96 -13.23 -15.15 -2.57
CA ALA A 96 -14.16 -15.20 -1.44
C ALA A 96 -15.61 -15.44 -1.90
N ALA A 97 -16.01 -14.91 -3.05
CA ALA A 97 -17.36 -15.08 -3.60
C ALA A 97 -17.62 -16.47 -4.20
N PHE A 98 -16.58 -17.18 -4.66
CA PHE A 98 -16.68 -18.54 -5.21
C PHE A 98 -16.56 -19.65 -4.16
N SER A 99 -16.21 -19.31 -2.91
CA SER A 99 -16.09 -20.26 -1.80
C SER A 99 -17.33 -20.28 -0.88
N GLN A 100 -18.44 -19.65 -1.30
CA GLN A 100 -19.72 -19.62 -0.58
C GLN A 100 -20.72 -20.66 -1.10
#